data_AF-A0A924C1X2-F1
#
_entry.id   AF-A0A924C1X2-F1
#
_cell.length_a   1.000
_cell.length_b   1.000
_cell.length_c   1.000
_cell.angle_alpha   90.00
_cell.angle_beta   90.00
_cell.angle_gamma   90.00
#
_symmetry.space_group_name_H-M   'P 1'
#
loop_
_entity.id
_entity.type
_entity.pdbx_description
1 polymer ?
#
loop_
_entity_poly.entity_id
_entity_poly.type
_entity_poly.pdbx_seq_one_letter_code
_entity_poly.pdbx_strand_id
1 'polypeptide(L)' 'MNKPKPLYHRRRFPSEIISHCVWLYFRFALSYRDVEEIMAERGVIVTYETIRDWSQRF' A
#
# COMPACT_ATOMS: atom_id res chain seq x y z
N MET A 1 -23.35 -18.26 -12.87
CA MET A 1 -22.33 -18.05 -11.81
C MET A 1 -22.18 -16.55 -11.57
N ASN A 2 -22.94 -15.98 -10.62
CA ASN A 2 -22.81 -14.57 -10.24
C ASN A 2 -21.63 -14.42 -9.27
N LYS A 3 -20.49 -13.91 -9.75
CA LYS A 3 -19.36 -13.55 -8.89
C LYS A 3 -19.78 -12.32 -8.05
N PRO A 4 -19.64 -12.34 -6.71
CA PRO A 4 -19.94 -11.17 -5.90
C PRO A 4 -19.02 -10.01 -6.32
N LYS A 5 -19.60 -8.84 -6.58
CA LYS A 5 -18.84 -7.63 -6.92
C LYS A 5 -17.87 -7.31 -5.76
N PRO A 6 -16.56 -7.15 -6.01
CA PRO A 6 -15.61 -6.84 -4.95
C PRO A 6 -15.93 -5.48 -4.33
N LEU A 7 -16.06 -5.46 -3.00
CA LEU A 7 -16.38 -4.30 -2.16
C LEU A 7 -15.35 -3.15 -2.23
N TYR A 8 -14.23 -3.35 -2.92
CA TYR A 8 -13.13 -2.39 -3.02
C TYR A 8 -13.17 -1.56 -4.31
N HIS A 9 -14.36 -1.27 -4.84
CA HIS A 9 -14.51 -0.62 -6.13
C HIS A 9 -14.03 0.86 -6.19
N ARG A 10 -13.42 1.39 -5.12
CA ARG A 10 -12.94 2.78 -5.03
C ARG A 10 -11.68 2.98 -4.18
N ARG A 11 -10.86 1.95 -3.97
CA ARG A 11 -9.49 2.13 -3.46
C ARG A 11 -8.55 1.74 -4.59
N ARG A 12 -7.70 2.68 -5.03
CA ARG A 12 -6.80 2.49 -6.17
C ARG A 12 -5.81 1.33 -5.95
N PHE A 13 -5.66 0.91 -4.70
CA PHE A 13 -4.82 -0.21 -4.26
C PHE A 13 -5.63 -1.19 -3.38
N PRO A 14 -5.39 -2.51 -3.52
CA PRO A 14 -5.95 -3.51 -2.61
C PRO A 14 -5.44 -3.31 -1.17
N SER A 15 -6.22 -3.72 -0.17
CA SER A 15 -5.83 -3.59 1.24
C SER A 15 -4.54 -4.32 1.59
N GLU A 16 -4.23 -5.40 0.90
CA GLU A 16 -2.98 -6.16 1.05
C GLU A 16 -1.75 -5.28 0.74
N ILE A 17 -1.83 -4.43 -0.27
CA ILE A 17 -0.76 -3.49 -0.66
C ILE A 17 -0.56 -2.46 0.45
N ILE A 18 -1.65 -1.92 0.98
CA ILE A 18 -1.60 -0.90 2.02
C ILE A 18 -0.97 -1.50 3.29
N SER A 19 -1.45 -2.66 3.74
CA SER A 19 -0.90 -3.35 4.90
C SER A 19 0.56 -3.74 4.69
N HIS A 20 0.97 -4.10 3.47
CA HIS A 20 2.36 -4.41 3.17
C HIS A 20 3.26 -3.18 3.29
N CYS A 21 2.86 -2.02 2.74
CA CYS A 21 3.61 -0.77 2.86
C CYS A 21 3.77 -0.34 4.33
N VAL A 22 2.66 -0.39 5.09
CA VAL A 22 2.65 -0.05 6.52
C VAL A 22 3.54 -1.02 7.31
N TRP A 23 3.44 -2.32 7.03
CA TRP A 23 4.27 -3.33 7.68
C TRP A 23 5.76 -3.14 7.38
N LEU A 24 6.14 -2.85 6.13
CA LEU A 24 7.54 -2.57 5.76
C LEU A 24 8.10 -1.38 6.53
N TYR A 25 7.32 -0.30 6.65
CA TYR A 25 7.67 0.87 7.43
C TYR A 25 7.89 0.53 8.92
N PHE A 26 6.91 -0.08 9.59
CA PHE A 26 6.97 -0.36 11.02
C PHE A 26 7.96 -1.48 11.38
N ARG A 27 8.11 -2.50 10.54
CA ARG A 27 8.91 -3.70 10.86
C ARG A 27 10.40 -3.53 10.61
N PHE A 28 10.76 -2.74 9.60
CA PHE A 28 12.15 -2.57 9.16
C PHE A 28 12.67 -1.14 9.37
N ALA A 29 11.87 -0.24 9.96
CA ALA A 29 12.21 1.17 10.16
C ALA A 29 12.66 1.87 8.86
N LEU A 30 12.12 1.44 7.72
CA LEU A 30 12.41 2.00 6.40
C LEU A 30 11.82 3.41 6.28
N SER A 31 12.43 4.27 5.46
CA SER A 31 11.79 5.55 5.12
C SER A 31 10.61 5.32 4.16
N TYR A 32 9.67 6.25 4.10
CA TYR A 32 8.56 6.17 3.15
C TYR A 32 9.03 6.11 1.69
N ARG A 33 10.21 6.66 1.39
CA ARG A 33 10.82 6.62 0.06
C ARG A 33 11.39 5.24 -0.24
N ASP A 34 12.04 4.59 0.72
CA ASP A 34 12.52 3.20 0.52
C ASP A 34 11.33 2.26 0.27
N VAL A 35 10.22 2.45 0.99
CA VAL A 35 9.00 1.66 0.75
C VAL A 35 8.40 1.94 -0.63
N GLU A 36 8.41 3.19 -1.09
CA GLU A 36 8.01 3.56 -2.46
C GLU A 36 8.86 2.85 -3.52
N GLU A 37 10.20 2.82 -3.36
CA GLU A 37 11.09 2.13 -4.30
C GLU A 37 10.87 0.61 -4.31
N ILE A 38 10.76 -0.02 -3.13
CA ILE A 38 10.49 -1.46 -3.01
C ILE A 38 9.17 -1.83 -3.69
N MET A 39 8.15 -0.98 -3.55
CA MET A 39 6.86 -1.22 -4.19
C MET A 39 6.91 -0.97 -5.70
N ALA A 40 7.71 0.00 -6.15
CA ALA A 40 7.96 0.25 -7.56
C ALA A 40 8.67 -0.94 -8.23
N GLU A 41 9.66 -1.57 -7.57
CA GLU A 41 10.29 -2.80 -8.05
C GLU A 41 9.29 -3.96 -8.22
N ARG A 42 8.23 -3.98 -7.40
CA ARG A 42 7.13 -4.96 -7.48
C ARG A 42 6.05 -4.59 -8.50
N GLY A 43 6.25 -3.51 -9.26
CA GLY A 43 5.29 -3.00 -10.25
C GLY A 43 4.13 -2.22 -9.65
N VAL A 44 4.23 -1.81 -8.38
CA VAL A 44 3.21 -1.04 -7.67
C VAL A 44 3.68 0.40 -7.50
N ILE A 45 3.17 1.29 -8.35
CA ILE A 45 3.51 2.72 -8.31
C ILE A 45 2.67 3.40 -7.22
N VAL A 46 3.25 3.60 -6.04
CA VAL A 46 2.67 4.34 -4.91
C VAL A 46 3.58 5.50 -4.54
N THR A 47 3.01 6.66 -4.22
CA THR A 47 3.83 7.80 -3.78
C THR A 47 4.15 7.73 -2.30
N TYR A 48 5.30 8.28 -1.89
CA TYR A 48 5.64 8.42 -0.47
C TYR A 48 4.53 9.09 0.37
N GLU A 49 3.82 10.08 -0.21
CA GLU A 49 2.70 10.78 0.44
C GLU A 49 1.53 9.85 0.71
N THR A 50 1.26 8.94 -0.23
CA THR A 50 0.20 7.93 -0.09
C THR A 50 0.53 6.95 1.03
N ILE A 51 1.79 6.51 1.10
CA ILE A 51 2.25 5.60 2.16
C ILE A 51 2.17 6.31 3.52
N ARG A 52 2.53 7.60 3.58
CA ARG A 52 2.42 8.41 4.79
C ARG A 52 0.97 8.56 5.25
N ASP A 53 0.02 8.84 4.36
CA ASP A 53 -1.42 8.91 4.70
C ASP A 53 -1.90 7.58 5.28
N TRP A 54 -1.47 6.47 4.69
CA TRP A 54 -1.82 5.13 5.20
C TRP A 54 -1.21 4.87 6.57
N SER A 55 0.06 5.16 6.78
CA SER A 55 0.71 4.99 8.09
C SER A 55 0.16 5.91 9.17
N GLN A 56 -0.51 7.01 8.81
CA GLN A 56 -1.19 7.90 9.77
C GLN A 56 -2.63 7.47 10.08
N ARG A 57 -3.27 6.71 9.18
CA ARG A 57 -4.67 6.27 9.30
C ARG A 57 -4.81 4.84 9.83
N PHE A 58 -3.75 4.04 9.73
CA PHE A 58 -3.59 2.77 10.44
C PHE A 58 -3.14 3.02 11.88
#